data_AF-A0A0K2G7G6-F1
#
_entry.id   AF-A0A0K2G7G6-F1
#
_cell.length_a   1.000
_cell.length_b   1.000
_cell.length_c   1.000
_cell.angle_alpha   90.00
_cell.angle_beta   90.00
_cell.angle_gamma   90.00
#
_symmetry.space_group_name_H-M   'P 1'
#
loop_
_entity.id
_entity.type
_entity.pdbx_description
1 polymer ?
#
loop_
_entity_poly.entity_id
_entity_poly.type
_entity_poly.pdbx_seq_one_letter_code
_entity_poly.pdbx_strand_id
1 'polypeptide(L)'
;MITSTDPASLLRHSLRANAWFSGLSGLLFLLAAHPVATFLGLDAPWMVRALGPGLLVYALWLGFISRRSTPDCREVWSAIALDGVWVIGSALLLLGELLPLSTSGLWAIGIVADIVACFAVLQIYALFTFKSAVALYPSTAEVHHCT
;
A
#
# COMPACT_ATOMS: atom_id res chain seq x y z
N MET A 1 -14.11 13.60 -23.56
CA MET A 1 -13.53 14.49 -22.53
C MET A 1 -12.57 13.63 -21.72
N ILE A 2 -11.27 13.65 -22.06
CA ILE A 2 -10.26 12.85 -21.36
C ILE A 2 -9.84 13.70 -20.16
N THR A 3 -10.24 13.30 -18.96
CA THR A 3 -9.85 13.97 -17.72
C THR A 3 -8.35 13.78 -17.54
N SER A 4 -7.54 14.81 -17.77
CA SER A 4 -6.13 14.76 -17.38
C SER A 4 -6.10 14.57 -15.86
N THR A 5 -5.72 13.39 -15.39
CA THR A 5 -5.67 13.13 -13.96
C THR A 5 -4.51 13.94 -13.39
N ASP A 6 -4.80 14.96 -12.59
CA ASP A 6 -3.80 15.75 -11.88
C ASP A 6 -2.94 14.80 -11.01
N PRO A 7 -1.61 14.81 -11.11
CA PRO A 7 -0.73 13.94 -10.33
C PRO A 7 -1.01 13.97 -8.82
N ALA A 8 -1.35 15.14 -8.26
CA ALA A 8 -1.71 15.25 -6.85
C ALA A 8 -3.02 14.51 -6.53
N SER A 9 -3.99 14.56 -7.45
CA SER A 9 -5.22 13.79 -7.33
C SER A 9 -4.96 12.28 -7.43
N LEU A 10 -4.10 11.84 -8.35
CA LEU A 10 -3.75 10.42 -8.51
C LEU A 10 -3.09 9.86 -7.24
N LEU A 11 -2.12 10.60 -6.68
CA LEU A 11 -1.45 10.24 -5.43
C LEU A 11 -2.44 10.08 -4.27
N ARG A 12 -3.38 11.02 -4.13
CA ARG A 12 -4.40 10.95 -3.08
C ARG A 12 -5.33 9.77 -3.25
N HIS A 13 -5.75 9.47 -4.47
CA HIS A 13 -6.61 8.32 -4.75
C HIS A 13 -5.88 6.99 -4.51
N SER A 14 -4.61 6.86 -4.91
CA SER A 14 -3.83 5.65 -4.68
C SER A 14 -3.58 5.40 -3.19
N LEU A 15 -3.25 6.45 -2.43
CA LEU A 15 -3.12 6.37 -0.96
C LEU A 15 -4.44 5.98 -0.28
N ARG A 16 -5.59 6.51 -0.73
CA ARG A 16 -6.91 6.14 -0.20
C ARG A 16 -7.30 4.71 -0.52
N ALA A 17 -7.05 4.27 -1.76
CA ALA A 17 -7.34 2.92 -2.19
C ALA A 17 -6.50 1.91 -1.38
N ASN A 18 -5.21 2.21 -1.20
CA ASN A 18 -4.33 1.39 -0.35
C ASN A 18 -4.82 1.38 1.11
N ALA A 19 -5.16 2.55 1.67
CA ALA A 19 -5.71 2.63 3.03
C ALA A 19 -6.96 1.74 3.21
N TRP A 20 -7.90 1.77 2.27
CA TRP A 20 -9.07 0.88 2.32
C TRP A 20 -8.70 -0.59 2.21
N PHE A 21 -7.82 -0.93 1.28
CA PHE A 21 -7.37 -2.31 1.08
C PHE A 21 -6.67 -2.87 2.32
N SER A 22 -5.69 -2.13 2.87
CA SER A 22 -5.00 -2.51 4.10
C SER A 22 -5.95 -2.57 5.30
N GLY A 23 -6.89 -1.61 5.41
CA GLY A 23 -7.85 -1.56 6.51
C GLY A 23 -8.80 -2.75 6.51
N LEU A 24 -9.38 -3.09 5.34
CA LEU A 24 -10.24 -4.26 5.18
C LEU A 24 -9.47 -5.56 5.44
N SER A 25 -8.23 -5.64 4.96
CA SER A 25 -7.35 -6.79 5.22
C SER A 25 -7.02 -6.93 6.71
N GLY A 26 -6.73 -5.82 7.39
CA GLY A 26 -6.47 -5.81 8.83
C GLY A 26 -7.68 -6.24 9.66
N LEU A 27 -8.88 -5.78 9.31
CA LEU A 27 -10.13 -6.23 9.93
C LEU A 27 -10.38 -7.72 9.67
N LEU A 28 -10.19 -8.18 8.43
CA LEU A 28 -10.31 -9.59 8.06
C LEU A 28 -9.34 -10.46 8.89
N PHE A 29 -8.10 -10.03 9.04
CA PHE A 29 -7.08 -10.76 9.80
C PHE A 29 -7.38 -10.79 11.30
N LEU A 30 -7.93 -9.72 11.87
CA LEU A 30 -8.33 -9.69 13.29
C LEU A 30 -9.53 -10.60 13.58
N LEU A 31 -10.61 -10.40 12.81
CA LEU A 31 -11.91 -11.00 13.06
C LEU A 31 -12.00 -12.44 12.54
N ALA A 32 -11.31 -12.74 11.44
CA ALA A 32 -11.38 -14.01 10.73
C ALA A 32 -10.00 -14.70 10.61
N ALA A 33 -9.09 -14.48 11.58
CA ALA A 33 -7.75 -15.07 11.55
C ALA A 33 -7.73 -16.60 11.39
N HIS A 34 -8.65 -17.32 12.03
CA HIS A 34 -8.70 -18.77 11.95
C HIS A 34 -9.02 -19.27 10.53
N PRO A 35 -10.15 -18.89 9.91
CA PRO A 35 -10.43 -19.33 8.54
C PRO A 35 -9.38 -18.82 7.53
N VAL A 36 -8.81 -17.62 7.72
CA VAL A 36 -7.72 -17.13 6.87
C VAL A 36 -6.48 -18.03 7.01
N ALA A 37 -6.06 -18.38 8.23
CA ALA A 37 -4.92 -19.26 8.45
C ALA A 37 -5.14 -20.66 7.85
N THR A 38 -6.33 -21.24 8.06
CA THR A 38 -6.70 -22.52 7.44
C THR A 38 -6.67 -22.44 5.91
N PHE A 39 -7.20 -21.36 5.32
CA PHE A 39 -7.15 -21.14 3.87
C PHE A 39 -5.71 -21.03 3.34
N LEU A 40 -4.82 -20.38 4.09
CA LEU A 40 -3.40 -20.26 3.78
C LEU A 40 -2.62 -21.58 3.99
N GLY A 41 -3.19 -22.58 4.68
CA GLY A 41 -2.50 -23.81 5.06
C GLY A 41 -1.66 -23.70 6.35
N LEU A 42 -1.91 -22.68 7.17
CA LEU A 42 -1.16 -22.40 8.39
C LEU A 42 -1.90 -22.90 9.65
N ASP A 43 -1.19 -23.68 10.47
CA ASP A 43 -1.63 -24.08 11.83
C ASP A 43 -1.29 -23.01 12.90
N ALA A 44 -1.21 -21.74 12.50
CA ALA A 44 -0.82 -20.63 13.36
C ALA A 44 -1.72 -19.39 13.17
N PRO A 45 -3.02 -19.47 13.51
CA PRO A 45 -3.95 -18.34 13.34
C PRO A 45 -3.58 -17.10 14.16
N TRP A 46 -2.78 -17.25 15.21
CA TRP A 46 -2.25 -16.13 15.98
C TRP A 46 -1.31 -15.24 15.16
N MET A 47 -0.55 -15.80 14.20
CA MET A 47 0.34 -15.03 13.32
C MET A 47 -0.46 -14.11 12.40
N VAL A 48 -1.51 -14.66 11.78
CA VAL A 48 -2.45 -13.87 10.95
C VAL A 48 -3.09 -12.76 11.79
N ARG A 49 -3.58 -13.09 12.99
CA ARG A 49 -4.21 -12.11 13.89
C ARG A 49 -3.24 -10.99 14.29
N ALA A 50 -1.97 -11.31 14.54
CA ALA A 50 -0.95 -10.34 14.93
C ALA A 50 -0.62 -9.32 13.84
N LEU A 51 -0.78 -9.67 12.56
CA LEU A 51 -0.61 -8.73 11.44
C LEU A 51 -1.75 -7.69 11.37
N GLY A 52 -2.94 -8.05 11.82
CA GLY A 52 -4.14 -7.22 11.71
C GLY A 52 -4.00 -5.80 12.30
N PRO A 53 -3.56 -5.63 13.57
CA PRO A 53 -3.32 -4.31 14.16
C PRO A 53 -2.33 -3.47 13.37
N GLY A 54 -1.24 -4.07 12.86
CA GLY A 54 -0.24 -3.37 12.04
C GLY A 54 -0.86 -2.82 10.75
N LEU A 55 -1.67 -3.63 10.07
CA LEU A 55 -2.40 -3.22 8.86
C LEU A 55 -3.42 -2.11 9.15
N LEU A 56 -4.11 -2.16 10.29
CA LEU A 56 -5.04 -1.10 10.69
C LEU A 56 -4.32 0.22 10.98
N VAL A 57 -3.20 0.18 11.71
CA VAL A 57 -2.38 1.37 11.97
C VAL A 57 -1.87 1.96 10.66
N TYR A 58 -1.36 1.11 9.76
CA TYR A 58 -0.90 1.53 8.44
C TYR A 58 -2.03 2.16 7.61
N ALA A 59 -3.20 1.52 7.57
CA ALA A 59 -4.39 2.04 6.89
C ALA A 59 -4.84 3.40 7.43
N LEU A 60 -4.87 3.58 8.75
CA LEU A 60 -5.23 4.85 9.37
C LEU A 60 -4.22 5.95 9.03
N TRP A 61 -2.93 5.63 9.03
CA TRP A 61 -1.88 6.56 8.66
C TRP A 61 -1.97 6.97 7.17
N LEU A 62 -2.13 6.01 6.25
CA LEU A 62 -2.36 6.29 4.83
C LEU A 62 -3.61 7.14 4.61
N GLY A 63 -4.71 6.78 5.30
CA GLY A 63 -5.95 7.53 5.28
C GLY A 63 -5.76 8.98 5.76
N PHE A 64 -4.96 9.18 6.81
CA PHE A 64 -4.64 10.51 7.33
C PHE A 64 -3.84 11.35 6.34
N ILE A 65 -2.74 10.83 5.79
CA ILE A 65 -1.90 11.59 4.84
C ILE A 65 -2.64 11.89 3.53
N SER A 66 -3.54 10.99 3.09
CA SER A 66 -4.35 11.19 1.87
C SER A 66 -5.42 12.29 1.97
N ARG A 67 -5.70 12.79 3.18
CA ARG A 67 -6.62 13.91 3.40
C ARG A 67 -5.97 15.26 3.14
N ARG A 68 -4.63 15.34 3.15
CA ARG A 68 -3.90 16.58 2.89
C ARG A 68 -3.98 16.93 1.40
N SER A 69 -4.08 18.22 1.10
CA SER A 69 -4.07 18.72 -0.27
C SER A 69 -2.74 18.43 -0.96
N THR A 70 -1.64 18.52 -0.21
CA THR A 70 -0.28 18.19 -0.63
C THR A 70 0.35 17.24 0.40
N PRO A 71 0.30 15.92 0.19
CA PRO A 71 0.99 14.96 1.05
C PRO A 71 2.50 15.22 1.08
N ASP A 72 3.14 15.05 2.24
CA ASP A 72 4.59 15.20 2.37
C ASP A 72 5.29 14.08 1.57
N CYS A 73 6.25 14.44 0.73
CA CYS A 73 7.03 13.48 -0.05
C CYS A 73 7.67 12.39 0.81
N ARG A 74 8.16 12.74 2.00
CA ARG A 74 8.79 11.79 2.93
C ARG A 74 7.79 10.77 3.47
N GLU A 75 6.56 11.20 3.77
CA GLU A 75 5.49 10.29 4.17
C GLU A 75 5.11 9.35 3.03
N VAL A 76 5.00 9.86 1.80
CA VAL A 76 4.67 9.01 0.63
C VAL A 76 5.79 8.01 0.35
N TRP A 77 7.06 8.41 0.42
CA TRP A 77 8.17 7.46 0.29
C TRP A 77 8.19 6.41 1.40
N SER A 78 7.76 6.78 2.61
CA SER A 78 7.62 5.81 3.71
C SER A 78 6.50 4.81 3.43
N ALA A 79 5.40 5.24 2.80
CA ALA A 79 4.31 4.36 2.37
C ALA A 79 4.80 3.37 1.30
N ILE A 80 5.47 3.88 0.26
CA ILE A 80 6.09 3.07 -0.81
C ILE A 80 7.07 2.05 -0.23
N ALA A 81 7.90 2.44 0.73
CA ALA A 81 8.87 1.55 1.35
C ALA A 81 8.19 0.42 2.15
N LEU A 82 7.14 0.73 2.91
CA LEU A 82 6.37 -0.27 3.66
C LEU A 82 5.63 -1.24 2.73
N ASP A 83 5.00 -0.72 1.66
CA ASP A 83 4.41 -1.55 0.61
C ASP A 83 5.49 -2.45 -0.03
N GLY A 84 6.68 -1.90 -0.31
CA GLY A 84 7.81 -2.65 -0.84
C GLY A 84 8.29 -3.76 0.09
N VAL A 85 8.39 -3.51 1.40
CA VAL A 85 8.71 -4.54 2.40
C VAL A 85 7.67 -5.66 2.40
N TRP A 86 6.38 -5.32 2.30
CA TRP A 86 5.30 -6.30 2.21
C TRP A 86 5.43 -7.18 0.95
N VAL A 87 5.69 -6.57 -0.21
CA VAL A 87 5.87 -7.27 -1.48
C VAL A 87 7.10 -8.17 -1.46
N ILE A 88 8.23 -7.69 -0.96
CA ILE A 88 9.45 -8.49 -0.82
C ILE A 88 9.23 -9.66 0.13
N GLY A 89 8.60 -9.43 1.29
CA GLY A 89 8.24 -10.49 2.23
C GLY A 89 7.34 -11.54 1.58
N SER A 90 6.37 -11.12 0.77
CA SER A 90 5.49 -12.02 0.01
C SER A 90 6.28 -12.84 -1.01
N ALA A 91 7.20 -12.23 -1.76
CA ALA A 91 8.05 -12.93 -2.72
C ALA A 91 8.96 -13.97 -2.03
N LEU A 92 9.50 -13.66 -0.86
CA LEU A 92 10.29 -14.61 -0.06
C LEU A 92 9.45 -15.80 0.40
N LEU A 93 8.18 -15.59 0.77
CA LEU A 93 7.27 -16.68 1.12
C LEU A 93 6.95 -17.58 -0.09
N LEU A 94 6.79 -16.98 -1.28
CA LEU A 94 6.47 -17.72 -2.51
C LEU A 94 7.66 -18.53 -3.04
N LEU A 95 8.87 -17.98 -2.97
CA LEU A 95 10.07 -18.56 -3.57
C LEU A 95 10.92 -19.38 -2.59
N GLY A 96 10.79 -19.09 -1.29
CA GLY A 96 11.65 -19.67 -0.26
C GLY A 96 11.11 -20.90 0.45
N GLU A 97 9.88 -21.34 0.14
CA GLU A 97 9.21 -22.48 0.80
C GLU A 97 9.27 -22.40 2.35
N LEU A 98 9.25 -21.17 2.89
CA LEU A 98 9.51 -20.90 4.31
C LEU A 98 8.40 -21.38 5.25
N LEU A 99 7.20 -21.58 4.71
CA LEU A 99 6.00 -21.99 5.43
C LEU A 99 5.24 -23.05 4.61
N PRO A 100 4.51 -23.97 5.27
CA PRO A 100 3.72 -25.01 4.60
C PRO A 100 2.42 -24.44 4.00
N LEU A 101 2.54 -23.54 3.03
CA LEU A 101 1.40 -22.85 2.43
C LEU A 101 0.62 -23.79 1.51
N SER A 102 -0.71 -23.67 1.56
CA SER A 102 -1.59 -24.33 0.59
C SER A 102 -1.42 -23.72 -0.81
N THR A 103 -1.78 -24.45 -1.86
CA THR A 103 -1.76 -23.90 -3.24
C THR A 103 -2.64 -22.66 -3.37
N SER A 104 -3.80 -22.64 -2.73
CA SER A 104 -4.67 -21.45 -2.70
C SER A 104 -4.04 -20.30 -1.91
N GLY A 105 -3.31 -20.60 -0.85
CA GLY A 105 -2.56 -19.62 -0.07
C GLY A 105 -1.46 -18.95 -0.88
N LEU A 106 -0.70 -19.72 -1.67
CA LEU A 106 0.32 -19.19 -2.57
C LEU A 106 -0.29 -18.21 -3.59
N TRP A 107 -1.38 -18.58 -4.26
CA TRP A 107 -2.08 -17.68 -5.18
C TRP A 107 -2.60 -16.42 -4.50
N ALA A 108 -3.18 -16.55 -3.30
CA ALA A 108 -3.68 -15.40 -2.57
C ALA A 108 -2.56 -14.43 -2.16
N ILE A 109 -1.43 -14.94 -1.67
CA ILE A 109 -0.25 -14.13 -1.33
C ILE A 109 0.26 -13.41 -2.59
N GLY A 110 0.37 -14.12 -3.72
CA GLY A 110 0.79 -13.52 -4.99
C GLY A 110 -0.12 -12.40 -5.47
N ILE A 111 -1.44 -12.64 -5.50
CA ILE A 111 -2.43 -11.64 -5.93
C ILE A 111 -2.41 -10.41 -5.01
N VAL A 112 -2.35 -10.62 -3.69
CA VAL A 112 -2.26 -9.52 -2.72
C VAL A 112 -0.96 -8.73 -2.91
N ALA A 113 0.17 -9.41 -3.12
CA ALA A 113 1.44 -8.76 -3.39
C ALA A 113 1.38 -7.90 -4.67
N ASP A 114 0.77 -8.41 -5.75
CA ASP A 114 0.59 -7.66 -7.00
C ASP A 114 -0.29 -6.42 -6.80
N ILE A 115 -1.36 -6.51 -6.01
CA ILE A 115 -2.22 -5.36 -5.69
C ILE A 115 -1.42 -4.29 -4.92
N VAL A 116 -0.67 -4.69 -3.91
CA VAL A 116 0.16 -3.77 -3.11
C VAL A 116 1.27 -3.16 -3.96
N ALA A 117 1.90 -3.94 -4.84
CA ALA A 117 2.88 -3.44 -5.80
C ALA A 117 2.26 -2.41 -6.75
N CYS A 118 1.04 -2.64 -7.24
CA CYS A 118 0.31 -1.67 -8.05
C CYS A 118 0.12 -0.33 -7.30
N PHE A 119 -0.22 -0.35 -6.02
CA PHE A 119 -0.34 0.88 -5.23
C PHE A 119 1.00 1.61 -5.13
N ALA A 120 2.10 0.90 -4.83
CA ALA A 120 3.42 1.49 -4.76
C ALA A 120 3.84 2.12 -6.10
N VAL A 121 3.63 1.42 -7.22
CA VAL A 121 3.93 1.93 -8.58
C VAL A 121 3.13 3.19 -8.88
N LEU A 122 1.83 3.22 -8.56
CA LEU A 122 0.98 4.40 -8.78
C LEU A 122 1.44 5.59 -7.92
N GLN A 123 1.84 5.36 -6.67
CA GLN A 123 2.39 6.41 -5.79
C GLN A 123 3.72 6.96 -6.34
N ILE A 124 4.61 6.08 -6.80
CA ILE A 124 5.89 6.44 -7.44
C ILE A 124 5.65 7.29 -8.70
N TYR A 125 4.78 6.82 -9.59
CA TYR A 125 4.45 7.52 -10.83
C TYR A 125 3.89 8.92 -10.58
N ALA A 126 2.96 9.03 -9.63
CA ALA A 126 2.36 10.31 -9.25
C ALA A 126 3.40 11.28 -8.67
N LEU A 127 4.30 10.82 -7.80
CA LEU A 127 5.38 11.63 -7.23
C LEU A 127 6.34 12.17 -8.30
N PHE A 128 6.79 11.32 -9.23
CA PHE A 128 7.71 11.75 -10.28
C PHE A 128 7.07 12.74 -11.23
N THR A 129 5.82 12.49 -11.63
CA THR A 129 5.09 13.39 -12.52
C THR A 129 4.87 14.77 -11.88
N PHE A 130 4.55 14.80 -10.58
CA PHE A 130 4.39 16.05 -9.83
C PHE A 130 5.70 16.86 -9.78
N LYS A 131 6.84 16.21 -9.47
CA LYS A 131 8.15 16.87 -9.45
C LYS A 131 8.55 17.48 -10.79
N SER A 132 8.32 16.74 -11.89
CA SER A 132 8.63 17.23 -13.24
C SER A 132 7.82 18.46 -13.62
N ALA A 133 6.53 18.52 -13.24
CA ALA A 133 5.68 19.68 -13.52
C ALA A 133 6.17 20.95 -12.78
N VAL A 134 6.55 20.81 -11.50
CA VAL A 134 7.10 21.93 -10.71
C VAL A 134 8.45 22.42 -11.25
N ALA A 135 9.31 21.51 -11.70
CA ALA A 135 10.62 21.86 -12.26
C ALA A 135 10.52 22.60 -13.61
N LEU A 136 9.55 22.25 -14.45
CA LEU A 136 9.36 22.85 -15.78
C LEU A 136 8.64 24.21 -15.74
N TYR A 137 7.85 24.49 -14.70
CA TYR A 137 7.10 25.74 -14.53
C TYR A 137 7.40 26.39 -13.16
N PRO A 138 8.62 26.93 -12.96
CA PRO A 138 9.02 27.48 -11.67
C PRO A 138 8.25 28.75 -11.27
N SER A 139 7.68 29.53 -12.21
CA SER A 139 7.00 30.80 -11.87
C SER A 139 5.65 30.63 -11.17
N THR A 140 5.11 29.41 -11.09
CA THR A 140 3.90 29.08 -10.32
C THR A 140 4.19 28.47 -8.94
N ALA A 141 5.46 28.20 -8.62
CA ALA A 141 5.87 27.47 -7.42
C ALA A 141 6.00 28.35 -6.15
N GLU A 142 5.91 29.68 -6.27
CA GLU A 142 6.01 30.59 -5.11
C GLU A 142 4.84 30.47 -4.12
N VAL A 143 3.74 29.80 -4.48
CA VAL A 143 2.54 29.73 -3.60
C VAL A 143 2.45 28.40 -2.82
N HIS A 144 3.20 27.36 -3.19
CA HIS A 144 3.03 26.01 -2.62
C HIS A 144 4.36 25.33 -2.31
N HIS A 145 5.10 25.88 -1.34
CA HIS A 145 6.32 25.26 -0.85
C HIS A 145 6.02 24.04 0.03
N CYS A 146 6.45 22.88 -0.45
CA CYS A 146 6.80 21.74 0.39
C CYS A 146 8.32 21.83 0.63
N THR A 147 8.69 22.54 1.69
CA THR A 147 10.04 22.50 2.30
C THR A 147 10.15 21.33 3.26
#